data_AF-A0A9Q0ZEG9-F1
#
_entry.id   AF-A0A9Q0ZEG9-F1
#
_cell.length_a   1.000
_cell.length_b   1.000
_cell.length_c   1.000
_cell.angle_alpha   90.00
_cell.angle_beta   90.00
_cell.angle_gamma   90.00
#
_symmetry.space_group_name_H-M   'P 1'
#
loop_
_entity.id
_entity.type
_entity.pdbx_description
1 polymer ?
#
loop_
_entity_poly.entity_id
_entity_poly.type
_entity_poly.pdbx_seq_one_letter_code
_entity_poly.pdbx_strand_id
1 'polypeptide(L)'
;MESTGGEEEERKPCKSYQQKKKRKEITSACMLNTELGAVLAVMRRPQQEPSIYTSDSQSDTNIINSLKSLRSLIFNPQQEWQNIDPSIYISPFLDVVQGENIPATATIVALAAILKILRLEIFNEKTPGARDSITCIVTGISTCRLETTNQASEEAVMLRILQVLTAVMRHSASILLSDHAVCTLVNTCFQVVQQSANRSDLLQRSARYAMHEVLQVIFSRLLEIEEKPEQCESDTEDFEDGTDSDSGYGVRCAVDIFHFLCSLLNVVQVVETEGSTSHAADEDVQLFSLVLINSCIELGGDEIGKHPKLLRMVQDDLFHHLIHYGTRSAPLLFSMICSIVLNIYHFLKRFIRLQLEAFFRFVILRVASTGSSVHLQEVAVEAIINFLRQPSFIMEVYVNYDCHPTCLNVFEEIGKMLCKLAFPGAVPLTTIQVQAF
;
A
#
# COMPACT_ATOMS: atom_id res chain seq x y z
N MET A 1 21.32 61.38 22.58
CA MET A 1 22.43 60.77 21.83
C MET A 1 22.61 59.38 22.43
N GLU A 2 22.29 58.26 21.79
CA GLU A 2 21.85 57.97 20.43
C GLU A 2 20.89 56.76 20.49
N SER A 3 19.94 56.80 19.55
CA SER A 3 19.04 55.73 19.16
C SER A 3 19.80 54.74 18.27
N THR A 4 19.59 53.44 18.48
CA THR A 4 19.67 52.45 17.40
C THR A 4 18.54 51.44 17.54
N GLY A 5 17.39 51.78 16.95
CA GLY A 5 16.38 50.80 16.58
C GLY A 5 16.93 49.92 15.46
N GLY A 6 16.98 48.62 15.72
CA GLY A 6 17.16 47.62 14.68
C GLY A 6 15.81 47.35 14.04
N GLU A 7 15.54 48.00 12.90
CA GLU A 7 14.49 47.59 11.99
C GLU A 7 14.85 46.21 11.43
N GLU A 8 14.05 45.18 11.75
CA GLU A 8 14.07 43.92 11.03
C GLU A 8 13.63 44.19 9.59
N GLU A 9 14.62 44.38 8.72
CA GLU A 9 14.44 44.54 7.28
C GLU A 9 13.83 43.25 6.71
N GLU A 10 12.52 43.26 6.45
CA GLU A 10 11.83 42.23 5.66
C GLU A 10 12.59 42.04 4.34
N ARG A 11 13.33 40.94 4.22
CA ARG A 11 14.05 40.58 3.00
C ARG A 11 13.06 40.38 1.86
N LYS A 12 12.94 41.40 1.00
CA LYS A 12 12.17 41.32 -0.26
C LYS A 12 12.65 40.13 -1.09
N PRO A 13 11.76 39.23 -1.53
CA PRO A 13 12.15 38.06 -2.31
C PRO A 13 12.80 38.47 -3.65
N CYS A 14 13.88 37.79 -4.02
CA CYS A 14 14.67 38.06 -5.22
C CYS A 14 13.80 38.01 -6.51
N LYS A 15 13.97 38.97 -7.44
CA LYS A 15 13.18 39.07 -8.70
C LYS A 15 13.13 37.77 -9.51
N SER A 16 14.20 36.96 -9.47
CA SER A 16 14.27 35.64 -10.12
C SER A 16 13.30 34.61 -9.50
N TYR A 17 13.10 34.66 -8.18
CA TYR A 17 12.17 33.79 -7.46
C TYR A 17 10.71 34.13 -7.80
N GLN A 18 10.36 35.41 -7.82
CA GLN A 18 9.01 35.88 -8.19
C GLN A 18 8.65 35.53 -9.64
N GLN A 19 9.61 35.64 -10.57
CA GLN A 19 9.41 35.22 -11.96
C GLN A 19 9.17 33.70 -12.09
N LYS A 20 9.90 32.88 -11.32
CA LYS A 20 9.68 31.43 -11.29
C LYS A 20 8.32 31.07 -10.71
N LYS A 21 7.90 31.70 -9.60
CA LYS A 21 6.58 31.50 -8.97
C LYS A 21 5.46 31.81 -9.99
N LYS A 22 5.51 32.99 -10.61
CA LYS A 22 4.53 33.42 -11.62
C LYS A 22 4.48 32.49 -12.84
N ARG A 23 5.63 31.97 -13.30
CA ARG A 23 5.66 30.99 -14.39
C ARG A 23 5.04 29.66 -14.00
N LYS A 24 5.24 29.20 -12.76
CA LYS A 24 4.59 27.98 -12.23
C LYS A 24 3.07 28.15 -12.20
N GLU A 25 2.58 29.29 -11.70
CA GLU A 25 1.14 29.60 -11.63
C GLU A 25 0.46 29.64 -13.01
N ILE A 26 1.09 30.28 -14.00
CA ILE A 26 0.57 30.31 -15.38
C ILE A 26 0.57 28.89 -15.97
N THR A 27 1.59 28.08 -15.66
CA THR A 27 1.66 26.69 -16.14
C THR A 27 0.52 25.86 -15.56
N SER A 28 0.23 25.98 -14.27
CA SER A 28 -0.90 25.31 -13.62
C SER A 28 -2.24 25.74 -14.22
N ALA A 29 -2.45 27.04 -14.45
CA ALA A 29 -3.67 27.56 -15.08
C ALA A 29 -3.86 27.01 -16.50
N CYS A 30 -2.81 27.04 -17.33
CA CYS A 30 -2.87 26.48 -18.69
C CYS A 30 -3.17 24.98 -18.69
N MET A 31 -2.60 24.23 -17.73
CA MET A 31 -2.86 22.80 -17.57
C MET A 31 -4.32 22.54 -17.21
N LEU A 32 -4.83 23.20 -16.16
CA LEU A 32 -6.23 23.08 -15.73
C LEU A 32 -7.21 23.43 -16.85
N ASN A 33 -6.95 24.50 -17.60
CA ASN A 33 -7.80 24.88 -18.74
C ASN A 33 -7.79 23.83 -19.86
N THR A 34 -6.65 23.17 -20.07
CA THR A 34 -6.52 22.09 -21.06
C THR A 34 -7.35 20.87 -20.65
N GLU A 35 -7.23 20.43 -19.39
CA GLU A 35 -7.99 19.29 -18.88
C GLU A 35 -9.49 19.58 -18.85
N LEU A 36 -9.87 20.77 -18.38
CA LEU A 36 -11.26 21.24 -18.37
C LEU A 36 -11.84 21.26 -19.79
N GLY A 37 -11.07 21.74 -20.76
CA GLY A 37 -11.45 21.73 -22.17
C GLY A 37 -11.66 20.32 -22.71
N ALA A 38 -10.82 19.36 -22.31
CA ALA A 38 -10.93 17.96 -22.71
C ALA A 38 -12.20 17.30 -22.14
N VAL A 39 -12.49 17.47 -20.84
CA VAL A 39 -13.72 16.94 -20.22
C VAL A 39 -14.96 17.51 -20.90
N LEU A 40 -15.02 18.84 -21.05
CA LEU A 40 -16.14 19.50 -21.73
C LEU A 40 -16.30 19.05 -23.19
N ALA A 41 -15.21 18.75 -23.89
CA ALA A 41 -15.26 18.27 -25.27
C ALA A 41 -15.87 16.87 -25.37
N VAL A 42 -15.57 15.99 -24.41
CA VAL A 42 -16.13 14.63 -24.37
C VAL A 42 -17.61 14.67 -23.96
N MET A 43 -17.97 15.45 -22.94
CA MET A 43 -19.37 15.58 -22.49
C MET A 43 -20.31 16.18 -23.54
N ARG A 44 -19.79 16.96 -24.50
CA ARG A 44 -20.60 17.52 -25.60
C ARG A 44 -20.87 16.54 -26.73
N ARG A 45 -20.24 15.37 -26.76
CA ARG A 45 -20.48 14.39 -27.82
C ARG A 45 -21.87 13.79 -27.64
N PRO A 46 -22.75 13.85 -28.65
CA PRO A 46 -24.07 13.23 -28.55
C PRO A 46 -23.89 11.72 -28.38
N GLN A 47 -24.50 11.16 -27.32
CA GLN A 47 -24.56 9.71 -27.16
C GLN A 47 -25.40 9.13 -28.32
N GLN A 48 -24.81 8.23 -29.10
CA GLN A 48 -25.47 7.61 -30.23
C GLN A 48 -26.42 6.49 -29.76
N GLU A 49 -27.52 6.82 -29.08
CA GLU A 49 -28.73 5.99 -29.10
C GLU A 49 -29.99 6.87 -29.09
N PRO A 50 -30.93 6.69 -30.03
CA PRO A 50 -32.21 7.38 -30.02
C PRO A 50 -33.19 6.63 -29.10
N SER A 51 -33.07 6.80 -27.79
CA SER A 51 -34.09 6.32 -26.84
C SER A 51 -35.01 7.48 -26.42
N ILE A 52 -36.23 7.38 -26.92
CA ILE A 52 -37.39 8.19 -26.52
C ILE A 52 -37.66 7.87 -25.05
N TYR A 53 -37.20 8.68 -24.09
CA TYR A 53 -37.88 9.01 -22.83
C TYR A 53 -37.11 10.16 -22.15
N THR A 54 -37.85 11.21 -21.82
CA THR A 54 -37.37 12.47 -21.24
C THR A 54 -37.42 12.42 -19.71
N SER A 55 -36.27 12.58 -19.03
CA SER A 55 -36.20 13.21 -17.69
C SER A 55 -34.79 13.57 -17.18
N ASP A 56 -33.68 13.11 -17.76
CA ASP A 56 -32.36 13.18 -17.08
C ASP A 56 -31.49 14.41 -17.41
N SER A 57 -31.99 15.43 -18.10
CA SER A 57 -31.16 16.56 -18.57
C SER A 57 -30.72 17.57 -17.51
N GLN A 58 -31.20 17.48 -16.26
CA GLN A 58 -30.88 18.46 -15.21
C GLN A 58 -29.51 18.22 -14.55
N SER A 59 -29.12 16.97 -14.29
CA SER A 59 -27.82 16.61 -13.68
C SER A 59 -26.66 16.98 -14.60
N ASP A 60 -26.76 16.65 -15.88
CA ASP A 60 -25.79 17.03 -16.92
C ASP A 60 -25.61 18.56 -17.02
N THR A 61 -26.70 19.31 -16.89
CA THR A 61 -26.67 20.77 -16.96
C THR A 61 -25.92 21.38 -15.77
N ASN A 62 -26.08 20.80 -14.57
CA ASN A 62 -25.40 21.27 -13.36
C ASN A 62 -23.88 21.00 -13.42
N ILE A 63 -23.46 19.80 -13.84
CA ILE A 63 -22.04 19.45 -13.99
C ILE A 63 -21.37 20.36 -15.03
N ILE A 64 -22.02 20.57 -16.18
CA ILE A 64 -21.50 21.47 -17.22
C ILE A 64 -21.39 22.92 -16.73
N ASN A 65 -22.31 23.38 -15.89
CA ASN A 65 -22.27 24.73 -15.30
C ASN A 65 -21.15 24.86 -14.25
N SER A 66 -20.91 23.83 -13.43
CA SER A 66 -19.77 23.74 -12.51
C SER A 66 -18.44 23.87 -13.27
N LEU A 67 -18.27 23.10 -14.35
CA LEU A 67 -17.10 23.16 -15.23
C LEU A 67 -16.92 24.53 -15.91
N LYS A 68 -18.00 25.17 -16.37
CA LYS A 68 -17.94 26.53 -16.94
C LYS A 68 -17.55 27.58 -15.90
N SER A 69 -18.03 27.43 -14.67
CA SER A 69 -17.70 28.33 -13.56
C SER A 69 -16.23 28.20 -13.17
N LEU A 70 -15.67 26.99 -13.19
CA LEU A 70 -14.24 26.80 -13.05
C LEU A 70 -13.46 27.52 -14.16
N ARG A 71 -13.94 27.45 -15.41
CA ARG A 71 -13.28 28.11 -16.55
C ARG A 71 -13.13 29.62 -16.39
N SER A 72 -14.11 30.28 -15.81
CA SER A 72 -14.03 31.74 -15.58
C SER A 72 -13.02 32.10 -14.49
N LEU A 73 -12.71 31.17 -13.58
CA LEU A 73 -11.74 31.37 -12.50
C LEU A 73 -10.28 31.13 -12.91
N ILE A 74 -10.01 30.30 -13.93
CA ILE A 74 -8.64 29.86 -14.26
C ILE A 74 -7.70 31.00 -14.70
N PHE A 75 -8.19 32.01 -15.43
CA PHE A 75 -7.37 33.10 -15.97
C PHE A 75 -7.61 34.45 -15.26
N ASN A 76 -7.64 34.42 -13.93
CA ASN A 76 -7.65 35.65 -13.15
C ASN A 76 -6.21 36.09 -12.82
N PRO A 77 -5.78 37.31 -13.22
CA PRO A 77 -4.41 37.78 -13.07
C PRO A 77 -3.93 37.99 -11.63
N GLN A 78 -4.81 37.91 -10.62
CA GLN A 78 -4.45 38.04 -9.19
C GLN A 78 -4.40 36.69 -8.43
N GLN A 79 -4.53 35.56 -9.13
CA GLN A 79 -4.86 34.28 -8.51
C GLN A 79 -3.59 33.46 -8.19
N GLU A 80 -3.29 33.30 -6.89
CA GLU A 80 -2.20 32.44 -6.40
C GLU A 80 -2.74 31.04 -6.07
N TRP A 81 -2.47 30.04 -6.92
CA TRP A 81 -3.00 28.67 -6.77
C TRP A 81 -2.72 27.99 -5.42
N GLN A 82 -1.66 28.39 -4.74
CA GLN A 82 -1.28 27.85 -3.42
C GLN A 82 -2.15 28.37 -2.27
N ASN A 83 -2.94 29.44 -2.48
CA ASN A 83 -3.81 30.05 -1.48
C ASN A 83 -5.30 29.81 -1.78
N ILE A 84 -5.60 29.07 -2.85
CA ILE A 84 -6.96 28.73 -3.24
C ILE A 84 -7.25 27.35 -2.68
N ASP A 85 -8.41 27.22 -2.04
CA ASP A 85 -8.94 25.93 -1.63
C ASP A 85 -8.98 24.96 -2.84
N PRO A 86 -8.23 23.85 -2.81
CA PRO A 86 -8.15 22.93 -3.94
C PRO A 86 -9.51 22.35 -4.34
N SER A 87 -10.46 22.29 -3.41
CA SER A 87 -11.83 21.82 -3.62
C SER A 87 -12.50 22.57 -4.76
N ILE A 88 -12.21 23.87 -4.92
CA ILE A 88 -12.80 24.74 -5.95
C ILE A 88 -12.48 24.25 -7.37
N TYR A 89 -11.29 23.71 -7.60
CA TYR A 89 -10.87 23.25 -8.91
C TYR A 89 -10.83 21.73 -9.04
N ILE A 90 -10.97 20.97 -7.95
CA ILE A 90 -11.06 19.50 -7.96
C ILE A 90 -12.52 19.04 -8.05
N SER A 91 -13.45 19.67 -7.32
CA SER A 91 -14.85 19.22 -7.25
C SER A 91 -15.52 19.09 -8.63
N PRO A 92 -15.32 20.01 -9.61
CA PRO A 92 -15.98 19.86 -10.90
C PRO A 92 -15.54 18.60 -11.67
N PHE A 93 -14.32 18.10 -11.43
CA PHE A 93 -13.87 16.83 -12.00
C PHE A 93 -14.42 15.63 -11.22
N LEU A 94 -14.53 15.74 -9.89
CA LEU A 94 -15.14 14.70 -9.06
C LEU A 94 -16.64 14.55 -9.36
N ASP A 95 -17.35 15.64 -9.59
CA ASP A 95 -18.76 15.65 -10.02
C ASP A 95 -18.96 14.81 -11.30
N VAL A 96 -17.99 14.87 -12.24
CA VAL A 96 -18.01 14.05 -13.46
C VAL A 96 -17.70 12.58 -13.15
N VAL A 97 -16.81 12.30 -12.20
CA VAL A 97 -16.45 10.91 -11.81
C VAL A 97 -17.60 10.22 -11.07
N GLN A 98 -18.34 10.98 -10.24
CA GLN A 98 -19.45 10.48 -9.43
C GLN A 98 -20.82 10.61 -10.12
N GLY A 99 -20.88 11.30 -11.25
CA GLY A 99 -22.13 11.56 -11.96
C GLY A 99 -22.77 10.29 -12.52
N GLU A 100 -24.09 10.22 -12.39
CA GLU A 100 -24.93 9.20 -13.05
C GLU A 100 -25.04 9.52 -14.55
N ASN A 101 -25.16 8.50 -15.40
CA ASN A 101 -25.27 8.60 -16.86
C ASN A 101 -24.07 9.25 -17.58
N ILE A 102 -22.90 9.32 -16.93
CA ILE A 102 -21.68 9.89 -17.52
C ILE A 102 -20.96 8.85 -18.39
N PRO A 103 -20.60 9.17 -19.65
CA PRO A 103 -19.83 8.26 -20.50
C PRO A 103 -18.49 7.90 -19.85
N ALA A 104 -18.08 6.62 -19.90
CA ALA A 104 -16.78 6.18 -19.38
C ALA A 104 -15.59 7.00 -19.91
N THR A 105 -15.67 7.47 -21.17
CA THR A 105 -14.64 8.34 -21.74
C THR A 105 -14.50 9.68 -21.01
N ALA A 106 -15.60 10.27 -20.52
CA ALA A 106 -15.56 11.48 -19.71
C ALA A 106 -14.96 11.20 -18.33
N THR A 107 -15.36 10.10 -17.68
CA THR A 107 -14.79 9.62 -16.41
C THR A 107 -13.28 9.42 -16.51
N ILE A 108 -12.79 8.76 -17.57
CA ILE A 108 -11.35 8.54 -17.80
C ILE A 108 -10.59 9.87 -17.92
N VAL A 109 -11.15 10.84 -18.63
CA VAL A 109 -10.52 12.16 -18.82
C VAL A 109 -10.55 12.97 -17.52
N ALA A 110 -11.64 12.91 -16.75
CA ALA A 110 -11.74 13.56 -15.44
C ALA A 110 -10.74 12.97 -14.43
N LEU A 111 -10.62 11.64 -14.34
CA LEU A 111 -9.60 10.98 -13.53
C LEU A 111 -8.17 11.35 -13.97
N ALA A 112 -7.93 11.47 -15.29
CA ALA A 112 -6.63 11.91 -15.80
C ALA A 112 -6.30 13.36 -15.43
N ALA A 113 -7.32 14.23 -15.35
CA ALA A 113 -7.17 15.61 -14.88
C ALA A 113 -6.77 15.64 -13.40
N ILE A 114 -7.50 14.90 -12.54
CA ILE A 114 -7.20 14.77 -11.11
C ILE A 114 -5.78 14.21 -10.90
N LEU A 115 -5.39 13.19 -11.67
CA LEU A 115 -4.04 12.63 -11.64
C LEU A 115 -2.96 13.69 -11.94
N LYS A 116 -3.18 14.56 -12.93
CA LYS A 116 -2.24 15.64 -13.26
C LYS A 116 -2.20 16.73 -12.19
N ILE A 117 -3.34 17.06 -11.59
CA ILE A 117 -3.42 18.01 -10.47
C ILE A 117 -2.54 17.54 -9.31
N LEU A 118 -2.66 16.26 -8.93
CA LEU A 118 -1.84 15.64 -7.88
C LEU A 118 -0.36 15.59 -8.28
N ARG A 119 -0.03 15.05 -9.45
CA ARG A 119 1.38 14.86 -9.88
C ARG A 119 2.16 16.17 -10.05
N LEU A 120 1.48 17.27 -10.35
CA LEU A 120 2.10 18.58 -10.52
C LEU A 120 2.16 19.39 -9.23
N GLU A 121 1.65 18.85 -8.11
CA GLU A 121 1.60 19.50 -6.80
C GLU A 121 1.07 20.94 -6.91
N ILE A 122 -0.12 21.08 -7.52
CA ILE A 122 -0.79 22.39 -7.62
C ILE A 122 -1.13 22.91 -6.21
N PHE A 123 -1.44 22.00 -5.30
CA PHE A 123 -1.53 22.22 -3.86
C PHE A 123 -0.56 21.30 -3.12
N ASN A 124 -0.35 21.57 -1.84
CA ASN A 124 0.47 20.75 -0.94
C ASN A 124 -0.15 20.72 0.46
N GLU A 125 0.53 20.10 1.42
CA GLU A 125 0.10 19.97 2.81
C GLU A 125 -0.12 21.32 3.53
N LYS A 126 0.44 22.42 3.01
CA LYS A 126 0.30 23.77 3.57
C LYS A 126 -0.82 24.58 2.93
N THR A 127 -1.40 24.10 1.84
CA THR A 127 -2.48 24.79 1.15
C THR A 127 -3.76 24.76 2.00
N PRO A 128 -4.46 25.89 2.20
CA PRO A 128 -5.74 25.90 2.91
C PRO A 128 -6.74 24.94 2.25
N GLY A 129 -7.43 24.12 3.05
CA GLY A 129 -8.39 23.13 2.54
C GLY A 129 -7.75 21.86 1.94
N ALA A 130 -6.42 21.69 1.99
CA ALA A 130 -5.74 20.52 1.43
C ALA A 130 -6.21 19.18 2.03
N ARG A 131 -6.48 19.14 3.34
CA ARG A 131 -7.03 17.95 4.04
C ARG A 131 -8.39 17.55 3.45
N ASP A 132 -9.31 18.50 3.35
CA ASP A 132 -10.65 18.26 2.84
C ASP A 132 -10.58 17.86 1.36
N SER A 133 -9.75 18.55 0.58
CA SER A 133 -9.56 18.26 -0.84
C SER A 133 -9.00 16.87 -1.11
N ILE A 134 -7.94 16.46 -0.41
CA ILE A 134 -7.35 15.12 -0.61
C ILE A 134 -8.30 14.02 -0.13
N THR A 135 -9.05 14.27 0.95
CA THR A 135 -10.08 13.35 1.45
C THR A 135 -11.25 13.23 0.46
N CYS A 136 -11.71 14.34 -0.11
CA CYS A 136 -12.75 14.37 -1.14
C CYS A 136 -12.33 13.62 -2.41
N ILE A 137 -11.04 13.66 -2.80
CA ILE A 137 -10.54 12.84 -3.91
C ILE A 137 -10.71 11.36 -3.59
N VAL A 138 -10.31 10.93 -2.39
CA VAL A 138 -10.43 9.52 -1.98
C VAL A 138 -11.89 9.08 -1.99
N THR A 139 -12.76 9.79 -1.28
CA THR A 139 -14.19 9.44 -1.20
C THR A 139 -14.87 9.49 -2.57
N GLY A 140 -14.54 10.49 -3.40
CA GLY A 140 -15.08 10.65 -4.74
C GLY A 140 -14.71 9.50 -5.68
N ILE A 141 -13.48 9.02 -5.59
CA ILE A 141 -12.99 7.91 -6.42
C ILE A 141 -13.48 6.56 -5.90
N SER A 142 -13.51 6.37 -4.58
CA SER A 142 -14.02 5.15 -3.94
C SER A 142 -15.51 4.91 -4.18
N THR A 143 -16.27 5.97 -4.50
CA THR A 143 -17.70 5.89 -4.83
C THR A 143 -17.97 5.87 -6.34
N CYS A 144 -16.93 5.87 -7.17
CA CYS A 144 -17.06 5.83 -8.63
C CYS A 144 -17.84 4.58 -9.07
N ARG A 145 -18.99 4.78 -9.70
CA ARG A 145 -19.80 3.70 -10.28
C ARG A 145 -19.52 3.60 -11.76
N LEU A 146 -19.36 2.38 -12.24
CA LEU A 146 -19.31 2.09 -13.68
C LEU A 146 -20.71 1.70 -14.13
N GLU A 147 -21.32 2.52 -14.96
CA GLU A 147 -22.56 2.13 -15.63
C GLU A 147 -22.30 1.19 -16.82
N THR A 148 -23.37 0.68 -17.43
CA THR A 148 -23.35 -0.29 -18.54
C THR A 148 -22.39 0.15 -19.65
N THR A 149 -21.16 -0.31 -19.55
CA THR A 149 -20.05 0.08 -20.40
C THR A 149 -19.39 -1.17 -20.95
N ASN A 150 -18.65 -1.03 -22.05
CA ASN A 150 -17.93 -2.18 -22.57
C ASN A 150 -16.75 -2.52 -21.64
N GLN A 151 -16.38 -3.80 -21.57
CA GLN A 151 -15.31 -4.29 -20.70
C GLN A 151 -14.00 -3.50 -20.86
N ALA A 152 -13.63 -3.10 -22.09
CA ALA A 152 -12.41 -2.34 -22.33
C ALA A 152 -12.41 -0.98 -21.62
N SER A 153 -13.55 -0.30 -21.59
CA SER A 153 -13.69 0.99 -20.90
C SER A 153 -13.75 0.84 -19.38
N GLU A 154 -14.37 -0.22 -18.86
CA GLU A 154 -14.34 -0.57 -17.43
C GLU A 154 -12.88 -0.78 -16.95
N GLU A 155 -12.11 -1.58 -17.70
CA GLU A 155 -10.70 -1.83 -17.40
C GLU A 155 -9.86 -0.54 -17.44
N ALA A 156 -10.13 0.34 -18.41
CA ALA A 156 -9.45 1.63 -18.50
C ALA A 156 -9.79 2.56 -17.32
N VAL A 157 -11.04 2.58 -16.84
CA VAL A 157 -11.43 3.35 -15.66
C VAL A 157 -10.78 2.78 -14.40
N MET A 158 -10.84 1.45 -14.20
CA MET A 158 -10.17 0.78 -13.07
C MET A 158 -8.67 1.10 -13.02
N LEU A 159 -7.98 1.07 -14.17
CA LEU A 159 -6.58 1.45 -14.24
C LEU A 159 -6.35 2.92 -13.86
N ARG A 160 -7.25 3.83 -14.24
CA ARG A 160 -7.18 5.25 -13.85
C ARG A 160 -7.46 5.45 -12.36
N ILE A 161 -8.41 4.72 -11.78
CA ILE A 161 -8.67 4.73 -10.33
C ILE A 161 -7.39 4.38 -9.57
N LEU A 162 -6.76 3.25 -9.91
CA LEU A 162 -5.51 2.82 -9.28
C LEU A 162 -4.41 3.90 -9.39
N GLN A 163 -4.23 4.48 -10.58
CA GLN A 163 -3.23 5.53 -10.79
C GLN A 163 -3.46 6.77 -9.94
N VAL A 164 -4.73 7.17 -9.76
CA VAL A 164 -5.05 8.33 -8.92
C VAL A 164 -4.86 8.00 -7.45
N LEU A 165 -5.32 6.85 -6.96
CA LEU A 165 -5.15 6.46 -5.55
C LEU A 165 -3.67 6.30 -5.17
N THR A 166 -2.83 5.72 -6.04
CA THR A 166 -1.38 5.70 -5.83
C THR A 166 -0.79 7.11 -5.83
N ALA A 167 -1.28 8.01 -6.70
CA ALA A 167 -0.81 9.40 -6.71
C ALA A 167 -1.26 10.18 -5.47
N VAL A 168 -2.44 9.89 -4.91
CA VAL A 168 -2.93 10.47 -3.65
C VAL A 168 -1.98 10.11 -2.52
N MET A 169 -1.62 8.83 -2.36
CA MET A 169 -0.71 8.40 -1.28
C MET A 169 0.69 9.01 -1.43
N ARG A 170 1.21 9.11 -2.66
CA ARG A 170 2.52 9.72 -2.94
C ARG A 170 2.51 11.26 -2.88
N HIS A 171 1.35 11.89 -2.79
CA HIS A 171 1.23 13.35 -2.72
C HIS A 171 1.66 13.86 -1.35
N SER A 172 2.25 15.05 -1.27
CA SER A 172 2.73 15.61 -0.01
C SER A 172 1.62 15.83 1.03
N ALA A 173 0.39 16.11 0.58
CA ALA A 173 -0.79 16.24 1.43
C ALA A 173 -1.35 14.91 1.96
N SER A 174 -0.82 13.74 1.56
CA SER A 174 -1.33 12.44 2.03
C SER A 174 -1.22 12.26 3.53
N ILE A 175 -0.24 12.93 4.15
CA ILE A 175 -0.05 12.94 5.61
C ILE A 175 -1.26 13.52 6.38
N LEU A 176 -2.16 14.24 5.71
CA LEU A 176 -3.36 14.84 6.29
C LEU A 176 -4.58 13.92 6.24
N LEU A 177 -4.52 12.81 5.51
CA LEU A 177 -5.63 11.84 5.42
C LEU A 177 -5.88 11.21 6.80
N SER A 178 -7.14 10.96 7.13
CA SER A 178 -7.51 10.20 8.34
C SER A 178 -7.29 8.70 8.16
N ASP A 179 -7.26 7.95 9.27
CA ASP A 179 -7.20 6.48 9.24
C ASP A 179 -8.31 5.90 8.36
N HIS A 180 -9.55 6.37 8.53
CA HIS A 180 -10.70 5.93 7.74
C HIS A 180 -10.51 6.18 6.24
N ALA A 181 -10.00 7.35 5.86
CA ALA A 181 -9.78 7.67 4.45
C ALA A 181 -8.73 6.74 3.82
N VAL A 182 -7.63 6.47 4.53
CA VAL A 182 -6.60 5.54 4.04
C VAL A 182 -7.12 4.10 3.95
N CYS A 183 -7.85 3.62 4.96
CA CYS A 183 -8.49 2.30 4.90
C CYS A 183 -9.49 2.20 3.74
N THR A 184 -10.26 3.26 3.48
CA THR A 184 -11.16 3.33 2.32
C THR A 184 -10.39 3.25 1.00
N LEU A 185 -9.29 3.97 0.87
CA LEU A 185 -8.40 3.92 -0.30
C LEU A 185 -7.84 2.51 -0.54
N VAL A 186 -7.30 1.88 0.51
CA VAL A 186 -6.75 0.52 0.46
C VAL A 186 -7.83 -0.48 0.05
N ASN A 187 -9.04 -0.36 0.62
CA ASN A 187 -10.18 -1.20 0.26
C ASN A 187 -10.58 -1.02 -1.21
N THR A 188 -10.63 0.22 -1.72
CA THR A 188 -10.92 0.47 -3.14
C THR A 188 -9.85 -0.15 -4.06
N CYS A 189 -8.56 0.00 -3.73
CA CYS A 189 -7.48 -0.67 -4.47
C CYS A 189 -7.67 -2.20 -4.47
N PHE A 190 -7.99 -2.78 -3.31
CA PHE A 190 -8.20 -4.22 -3.20
C PHE A 190 -9.44 -4.71 -3.95
N GLN A 191 -10.54 -3.97 -3.94
CA GLN A 191 -11.72 -4.28 -4.75
C GLN A 191 -11.38 -4.34 -6.24
N VAL A 192 -10.56 -3.40 -6.73
CA VAL A 192 -10.07 -3.45 -8.12
C VAL A 192 -9.18 -4.68 -8.35
N VAL A 193 -8.31 -5.05 -7.40
CA VAL A 193 -7.52 -6.30 -7.48
C VAL A 193 -8.45 -7.51 -7.64
N GLN A 194 -9.49 -7.64 -6.80
CA GLN A 194 -10.45 -8.73 -6.87
C GLN A 194 -11.22 -8.74 -8.19
N GLN A 195 -11.72 -7.59 -8.62
CA GLN A 195 -12.46 -7.45 -9.89
C GLN A 195 -11.58 -7.72 -11.11
N SER A 196 -10.27 -7.46 -11.02
CA SER A 196 -9.33 -7.66 -12.11
C SER A 196 -8.96 -9.12 -12.35
N ALA A 197 -9.24 -10.05 -11.43
CA ALA A 197 -8.79 -11.44 -11.50
C ALA A 197 -9.17 -12.16 -12.81
N ASN A 198 -10.30 -11.78 -13.43
CA ASN A 198 -10.78 -12.32 -14.70
C ASN A 198 -10.70 -11.30 -15.86
N ARG A 199 -9.84 -10.29 -15.74
CA ARG A 199 -9.64 -9.19 -16.70
C ARG A 199 -8.25 -9.28 -17.34
N SER A 200 -7.86 -8.30 -18.13
CA SER A 200 -6.55 -8.29 -18.80
C SER A 200 -5.36 -8.41 -17.83
N ASP A 201 -4.30 -9.13 -18.27
CA ASP A 201 -3.06 -9.31 -17.50
C ASP A 201 -2.42 -7.98 -17.07
N LEU A 202 -2.53 -6.96 -17.92
CA LEU A 202 -1.99 -5.63 -17.61
C LEU A 202 -2.72 -5.00 -16.42
N LEU A 203 -4.05 -5.08 -16.39
CA LEU A 203 -4.83 -4.55 -15.27
C LEU A 203 -4.54 -5.35 -13.99
N GLN A 204 -4.51 -6.68 -14.08
CA GLN A 204 -4.17 -7.57 -12.97
C GLN A 204 -2.82 -7.24 -12.33
N ARG A 205 -1.77 -7.04 -13.15
CA ARG A 205 -0.44 -6.66 -12.66
C ARG A 205 -0.41 -5.24 -12.13
N SER A 206 -1.10 -4.31 -12.80
CA SER A 206 -1.17 -2.91 -12.38
C SER A 206 -1.89 -2.74 -11.04
N ALA A 207 -2.95 -3.52 -10.79
CA ALA A 207 -3.70 -3.51 -9.54
C ALA A 207 -2.84 -4.02 -8.37
N ARG A 208 -2.16 -5.16 -8.55
CA ARG A 208 -1.24 -5.71 -7.54
C ARG A 208 -0.08 -4.74 -7.25
N TYR A 209 0.50 -4.13 -8.29
CA TYR A 209 1.57 -3.14 -8.13
C TYR A 209 1.09 -1.88 -7.41
N ALA A 210 -0.08 -1.34 -7.76
CA ALA A 210 -0.64 -0.17 -7.11
C ALA A 210 -0.94 -0.41 -5.62
N MET A 211 -1.47 -1.60 -5.27
CA MET A 211 -1.68 -1.99 -3.87
C MET A 211 -0.35 -2.03 -3.10
N HIS A 212 0.68 -2.65 -3.67
CA HIS A 212 2.02 -2.69 -3.07
C HIS A 212 2.55 -1.27 -2.82
N GLU A 213 2.52 -0.41 -3.83
CA GLU A 213 2.97 0.99 -3.73
C GLU A 213 2.23 1.80 -2.66
N VAL A 214 0.91 1.63 -2.55
CA VAL A 214 0.10 2.28 -1.52
C VAL A 214 0.54 1.84 -0.13
N LEU A 215 0.69 0.54 0.09
CA LEU A 215 1.12 0.00 1.39
C LEU A 215 2.53 0.43 1.76
N GLN A 216 3.44 0.52 0.78
CA GLN A 216 4.79 0.99 1.01
C GLN A 216 4.82 2.41 1.59
N VAL A 217 4.01 3.32 1.04
CA VAL A 217 3.91 4.68 1.58
C VAL A 217 3.39 4.68 3.02
N ILE A 218 2.34 3.88 3.29
CA ILE A 218 1.71 3.82 4.62
C ILE A 218 2.69 3.31 5.68
N PHE A 219 3.38 2.20 5.42
CA PHE A 219 4.31 1.61 6.38
C PHE A 219 5.64 2.36 6.49
N SER A 220 6.08 3.06 5.44
CA SER A 220 7.24 3.96 5.55
C SER A 220 6.98 5.10 6.54
N ARG A 221 5.73 5.57 6.64
CA ARG A 221 5.34 6.61 7.60
C ARG A 221 5.35 6.12 9.04
N LEU A 222 5.27 4.82 9.30
CA LEU A 222 5.30 4.29 10.67
C LEU A 222 6.55 4.77 11.42
N LEU A 223 7.67 4.94 10.71
CA LEU A 223 8.94 5.51 11.21
C LEU A 223 8.84 6.96 11.69
N GLU A 224 7.84 7.71 11.23
CA GLU A 224 7.66 9.14 11.51
C GLU A 224 6.63 9.40 12.61
N ILE A 225 5.88 8.39 13.04
CA ILE A 225 4.83 8.56 14.05
C ILE A 225 5.48 8.61 15.44
N GLU A 226 5.54 9.82 16.02
CA GLU A 226 6.04 10.01 17.38
C GLU A 226 5.18 9.24 18.40
N GLU A 227 5.85 8.53 19.30
CA GLU A 227 5.23 7.85 20.44
C GLU A 227 4.55 8.88 21.34
N LYS A 228 3.21 8.93 21.33
CA LYS A 228 2.48 9.45 22.49
C LYS A 228 2.56 8.35 23.56
N PRO A 229 3.22 8.58 24.72
CA PRO A 229 3.33 7.56 25.76
C PRO A 229 1.93 7.07 26.13
N GLU A 230 1.72 5.77 26.01
CA GLU A 230 0.45 5.10 26.26
C GLU A 230 -0.12 5.51 27.63
N GLN A 231 -1.22 6.26 27.61
CA GLN A 231 -2.13 6.26 28.75
C GLN A 231 -2.91 4.95 28.69
N CYS A 232 -2.53 4.03 29.58
CA CYS A 232 -3.25 2.84 30.05
C CYS A 232 -4.29 2.24 29.10
N GLU A 233 -3.99 1.03 28.61
CA GLU A 233 -4.96 0.05 28.14
C GLU A 233 -6.14 -0.04 29.13
N SER A 234 -7.31 0.48 28.74
CA SER A 234 -8.58 -0.11 29.13
C SER A 234 -9.17 -0.78 27.90
N ASP A 235 -9.30 -2.09 27.97
CA ASP A 235 -10.09 -2.94 27.07
C ASP A 235 -11.57 -2.56 27.18
N THR A 236 -11.93 -1.39 26.65
CA THR A 236 -13.30 -1.03 26.32
C THR A 236 -13.34 -0.74 24.84
N GLU A 237 -13.77 -1.73 24.07
CA GLU A 237 -14.45 -1.52 22.80
C GLU A 237 -15.67 -0.63 23.08
N ASP A 238 -15.51 0.69 23.04
CA ASP A 238 -16.61 1.63 22.84
C ASP A 238 -16.09 2.99 22.40
N PHE A 239 -16.87 3.58 21.50
CA PHE A 239 -16.61 4.76 20.69
C PHE A 239 -16.27 6.02 21.51
N GLU A 240 -15.10 6.59 21.26
CA GLU A 240 -14.94 8.05 21.21
C GLU A 240 -14.30 8.45 19.87
N ASP A 241 -15.16 8.86 18.94
CA ASP A 241 -14.83 9.83 17.89
C ASP A 241 -14.50 11.16 18.59
N GLY A 242 -13.26 11.25 19.06
CA GLY A 242 -12.78 12.29 19.97
C GLY A 242 -11.52 12.95 19.44
N THR A 243 -11.69 13.78 18.41
CA THR A 243 -10.93 15.03 18.24
C THR A 243 -9.41 14.95 18.38
N ASP A 244 -8.75 14.20 17.51
CA ASP A 244 -7.47 14.67 16.95
C ASP A 244 -7.61 14.76 15.43
N SER A 245 -8.67 15.47 15.01
CA SER A 245 -8.99 15.73 13.60
C SER A 245 -7.91 16.54 12.88
N ASP A 246 -6.86 16.95 13.59
CA ASP A 246 -5.68 17.62 13.05
C ASP A 246 -4.46 16.69 12.91
N SER A 247 -4.50 15.49 13.49
CA SER A 247 -3.49 14.47 13.22
C SER A 247 -3.83 13.69 11.93
N GLY A 248 -2.81 13.28 11.19
CA GLY A 248 -2.98 12.40 10.04
C GLY A 248 -3.22 10.94 10.45
N TYR A 249 -3.31 10.05 9.47
CA TYR A 249 -3.39 8.62 9.71
C TYR A 249 -2.17 8.14 10.51
N GLY A 250 -2.42 7.23 11.46
CA GLY A 250 -1.45 6.80 12.45
C GLY A 250 -1.35 5.27 12.56
N VAL A 251 -0.89 4.80 13.72
CA VAL A 251 -0.65 3.37 14.00
C VAL A 251 -1.92 2.54 13.87
N ARG A 252 -3.08 3.11 14.21
CA ARG A 252 -4.38 2.41 14.09
C ARG A 252 -4.64 1.97 12.65
N CYS A 253 -4.40 2.85 11.67
CA CYS A 253 -4.52 2.50 10.26
C CYS A 253 -3.56 1.36 9.87
N ALA A 254 -2.31 1.40 10.34
CA ALA A 254 -1.35 0.33 10.08
C ALA A 254 -1.81 -1.02 10.68
N VAL A 255 -2.38 -1.01 11.90
CA VAL A 255 -2.97 -2.20 12.54
C VAL A 255 -4.11 -2.77 11.71
N ASP A 256 -5.09 -1.93 11.32
CA ASP A 256 -6.25 -2.37 10.56
C ASP A 256 -5.85 -2.96 9.20
N ILE A 257 -4.86 -2.35 8.54
CA ILE A 257 -4.33 -2.83 7.27
C ILE A 257 -3.57 -4.15 7.44
N PHE A 258 -2.68 -4.26 8.44
CA PHE A 258 -1.94 -5.50 8.68
C PHE A 258 -2.91 -6.64 9.02
N HIS A 259 -3.97 -6.34 9.77
CA HIS A 259 -5.00 -7.30 10.15
C HIS A 259 -5.74 -7.80 8.91
N PHE A 260 -6.13 -6.87 8.05
CA PHE A 260 -6.72 -7.19 6.76
C PHE A 260 -5.80 -8.12 5.94
N LEU A 261 -4.49 -7.84 5.84
CA LEU A 261 -3.56 -8.70 5.11
C LEU A 261 -3.43 -10.11 5.72
N CYS A 262 -3.33 -10.23 7.04
CA CYS A 262 -3.35 -11.53 7.72
C CYS A 262 -4.67 -12.28 7.50
N SER A 263 -5.81 -11.56 7.44
CA SER A 263 -7.11 -12.17 7.17
C SER A 263 -7.20 -12.77 5.76
N LEU A 264 -6.49 -12.22 4.77
CA LEU A 264 -6.42 -12.81 3.42
C LEU A 264 -5.77 -14.19 3.43
N LEU A 265 -4.79 -14.42 4.31
CA LEU A 265 -4.17 -15.74 4.49
C LEU A 265 -5.15 -16.73 5.17
N ASN A 266 -5.88 -16.28 6.19
CA ASN A 266 -6.90 -17.10 6.87
C ASN A 266 -7.97 -17.64 5.92
N VAL A 267 -8.48 -16.80 5.01
CA VAL A 267 -9.54 -17.22 4.07
C VAL A 267 -9.07 -18.39 3.21
N VAL A 268 -7.83 -18.37 2.74
CA VAL A 268 -7.31 -19.45 1.90
C VAL A 268 -7.11 -20.75 2.70
N GLN A 269 -6.72 -20.67 3.97
CA GLN A 269 -6.58 -21.84 4.85
C GLN A 269 -7.91 -22.62 5.03
N VAL A 270 -9.03 -21.90 5.16
CA VAL A 270 -10.35 -22.52 5.32
C VAL A 270 -10.74 -23.26 4.03
N VAL A 271 -10.51 -22.65 2.87
CA VAL A 271 -10.84 -23.22 1.55
C VAL A 271 -10.03 -24.51 1.28
N GLU A 272 -8.76 -24.57 1.69
CA GLU A 272 -7.94 -25.78 1.58
C GLU A 272 -8.47 -26.94 2.46
N THR A 273 -9.04 -26.61 3.63
CA THR A 273 -9.57 -27.61 4.57
C THR A 273 -10.90 -28.21 4.06
N GLU A 274 -11.66 -27.46 3.25
CA GLU A 274 -12.97 -27.86 2.72
C GLU A 274 -12.92 -28.54 1.34
N GLY A 275 -11.74 -28.70 0.73
CA GLY A 275 -11.52 -29.62 -0.40
C GLY A 275 -11.95 -29.12 -1.79
N SER A 276 -12.11 -27.82 -2.00
CA SER A 276 -12.39 -27.26 -3.34
C SER A 276 -11.14 -27.13 -4.23
N THR A 277 -11.32 -27.32 -5.53
CA THR A 277 -10.30 -27.80 -6.48
C THR A 277 -9.57 -26.72 -7.31
N SER A 278 -9.19 -25.57 -6.76
CA SER A 278 -8.39 -24.56 -7.50
C SER A 278 -7.11 -24.12 -6.78
N HIS A 279 -6.26 -25.09 -6.42
CA HIS A 279 -4.98 -24.88 -5.73
C HIS A 279 -4.10 -23.75 -6.31
N ALA A 280 -4.07 -23.55 -7.63
CA ALA A 280 -3.21 -22.54 -8.26
C ALA A 280 -3.69 -21.08 -8.04
N ALA A 281 -4.99 -20.84 -8.08
CA ALA A 281 -5.54 -19.48 -7.86
C ALA A 281 -5.40 -19.07 -6.38
N ASP A 282 -5.54 -20.04 -5.49
CA ASP A 282 -5.38 -19.87 -4.04
C ASP A 282 -3.92 -19.55 -3.69
N GLU A 283 -2.95 -20.26 -4.30
CA GLU A 283 -1.52 -19.97 -4.13
C GLU A 283 -1.11 -18.57 -4.65
N ASP A 284 -1.70 -18.10 -5.76
CA ASP A 284 -1.43 -16.75 -6.27
C ASP A 284 -1.91 -15.65 -5.31
N VAL A 285 -3.04 -15.86 -4.63
CA VAL A 285 -3.57 -14.95 -3.60
C VAL A 285 -2.71 -14.99 -2.34
N GLN A 286 -2.28 -16.18 -1.92
CA GLN A 286 -1.34 -16.35 -0.80
C GLN A 286 -0.02 -15.62 -1.08
N LEU A 287 0.58 -15.86 -2.25
CA LEU A 287 1.84 -15.24 -2.64
C LEU A 287 1.70 -13.73 -2.71
N PHE A 288 0.63 -13.22 -3.30
CA PHE A 288 0.36 -11.79 -3.33
C PHE A 288 0.26 -11.20 -1.91
N SER A 289 -0.51 -11.83 -1.02
CA SER A 289 -0.68 -11.36 0.36
C SER A 289 0.65 -11.37 1.14
N LEU A 290 1.45 -12.43 1.00
CA LEU A 290 2.77 -12.53 1.61
C LEU A 290 3.76 -11.49 1.07
N VAL A 291 3.73 -11.18 -0.23
CA VAL A 291 4.54 -10.09 -0.80
C VAL A 291 4.19 -8.74 -0.16
N LEU A 292 2.89 -8.44 0.01
CA LEU A 292 2.46 -7.22 0.67
C LEU A 292 2.89 -7.17 2.13
N ILE A 293 2.70 -8.28 2.88
CA ILE A 293 3.12 -8.39 4.28
C ILE A 293 4.63 -8.21 4.42
N ASN A 294 5.42 -8.85 3.55
CA ASN A 294 6.87 -8.72 3.56
C ASN A 294 7.29 -7.25 3.41
N SER A 295 6.65 -6.52 2.49
CA SER A 295 6.94 -5.09 2.30
C SER A 295 6.55 -4.24 3.53
N CYS A 296 5.44 -4.59 4.20
CA CYS A 296 5.04 -3.92 5.43
C CYS A 296 6.06 -4.14 6.56
N ILE A 297 6.60 -5.37 6.69
CA ILE A 297 7.65 -5.68 7.66
C ILE A 297 8.96 -4.95 7.33
N GLU A 298 9.37 -4.93 6.06
CA GLU A 298 10.60 -4.26 5.60
C GLU A 298 10.59 -2.75 5.87
N LEU A 299 9.44 -2.11 5.69
CA LEU A 299 9.30 -0.66 5.83
C LEU A 299 8.91 -0.23 7.24
N GLY A 300 8.12 -1.04 7.96
CA GLY A 300 7.80 -0.81 9.35
C GLY A 300 8.97 -1.05 10.30
N GLY A 301 9.90 -1.94 9.93
CA GLY A 301 11.17 -2.13 10.63
C GLY A 301 11.01 -2.48 12.11
N ASP A 302 11.90 -1.92 12.94
CA ASP A 302 11.90 -2.10 14.40
C ASP A 302 10.76 -1.33 15.11
N GLU A 303 10.14 -0.34 14.44
CA GLU A 303 8.99 0.39 14.99
C GLU A 303 7.77 -0.51 15.20
N ILE A 304 7.63 -1.58 14.42
CA ILE A 304 6.59 -2.61 14.66
C ILE A 304 6.70 -3.15 16.10
N GLY A 305 7.92 -3.32 16.62
CA GLY A 305 8.17 -3.82 17.97
C GLY A 305 7.77 -2.85 19.09
N LYS A 306 7.57 -1.56 18.77
CA LYS A 306 7.13 -0.52 19.71
C LYS A 306 5.61 -0.45 19.85
N HIS A 307 4.87 -1.13 18.97
CA HIS A 307 3.41 -1.12 18.96
C HIS A 307 2.86 -2.51 19.31
N PRO A 308 2.39 -2.73 20.55
CA PRO A 308 2.02 -4.06 21.04
C PRO A 308 1.00 -4.80 20.18
N LYS A 309 0.02 -4.09 19.61
CA LYS A 309 -1.00 -4.68 18.73
C LYS A 309 -0.39 -5.22 17.43
N LEU A 310 0.44 -4.44 16.74
CA LEU A 310 1.15 -4.90 15.54
C LEU A 310 2.08 -6.08 15.87
N LEU A 311 2.81 -5.98 16.98
CA LEU A 311 3.72 -7.03 17.41
C LEU A 311 3.00 -8.35 17.68
N ARG A 312 1.85 -8.34 18.36
CA ARG A 312 1.03 -9.54 18.61
C ARG A 312 0.58 -10.19 17.30
N MET A 313 0.16 -9.41 16.32
CA MET A 313 -0.25 -9.94 15.01
C MET A 313 0.91 -10.58 14.26
N VAL A 314 2.12 -10.04 14.37
CA VAL A 314 3.33 -10.69 13.84
C VAL A 314 3.58 -12.01 14.58
N GLN A 315 3.54 -11.98 15.91
CA GLN A 315 3.88 -13.11 16.79
C GLN A 315 2.91 -14.28 16.72
N ASP A 316 1.60 -14.00 16.61
CA ASP A 316 0.54 -14.98 16.73
C ASP A 316 -0.06 -15.30 15.37
N ASP A 317 -0.69 -14.31 14.72
CA ASP A 317 -1.42 -14.51 13.46
C ASP A 317 -0.48 -14.88 12.32
N LEU A 318 0.52 -14.02 12.04
CA LEU A 318 1.41 -14.22 10.90
C LEU A 318 2.24 -15.49 11.06
N PHE A 319 2.85 -15.73 12.22
CA PHE A 319 3.64 -16.96 12.43
C PHE A 319 2.79 -18.24 12.36
N HIS A 320 1.51 -18.19 12.75
CA HIS A 320 0.59 -19.30 12.52
C HIS A 320 0.51 -19.65 11.03
N HIS A 321 0.28 -18.66 10.16
CA HIS A 321 0.22 -18.88 8.72
C HIS A 321 1.56 -19.33 8.13
N LEU A 322 2.67 -18.67 8.50
CA LEU A 322 4.00 -18.99 7.97
C LEU A 322 4.40 -20.43 8.29
N ILE A 323 4.09 -20.93 9.49
CA ILE A 323 4.37 -22.32 9.88
C ILE A 323 3.41 -23.29 9.17
N HIS A 324 2.14 -22.93 9.05
CA HIS A 324 1.14 -23.77 8.38
C HIS A 324 1.51 -24.01 6.90
N TYR A 325 1.78 -22.93 6.16
CA TYR A 325 2.07 -22.96 4.73
C TYR A 325 3.49 -23.43 4.41
N GLY A 326 4.49 -23.12 5.23
CA GLY A 326 5.88 -23.39 4.90
C GLY A 326 6.23 -24.86 4.66
N THR A 327 5.41 -25.81 5.15
CA THR A 327 5.61 -27.26 4.90
C THR A 327 4.77 -27.82 3.75
N ARG A 328 3.86 -27.02 3.18
CA ARG A 328 2.84 -27.45 2.20
C ARG A 328 2.90 -26.67 0.88
N SER A 329 3.77 -25.67 0.80
CA SER A 329 3.79 -24.71 -0.28
C SER A 329 4.73 -25.05 -1.43
N ALA A 330 4.47 -24.49 -2.61
CA ALA A 330 5.42 -24.48 -3.72
C ALA A 330 6.73 -23.72 -3.36
N PRO A 331 7.86 -23.99 -4.06
CA PRO A 331 9.16 -23.38 -3.75
C PRO A 331 9.19 -21.86 -3.72
N LEU A 332 8.43 -21.19 -4.60
CA LEU A 332 8.36 -19.73 -4.64
C LEU A 332 7.69 -19.14 -3.40
N LEU A 333 6.54 -19.69 -3.00
CA LEU A 333 5.85 -19.27 -1.78
C LEU A 333 6.70 -19.57 -0.55
N PHE A 334 7.36 -20.73 -0.50
CA PHE A 334 8.27 -21.08 0.59
C PHE A 334 9.46 -20.12 0.69
N SER A 335 10.05 -19.73 -0.43
CA SER A 335 11.12 -18.72 -0.48
C SER A 335 10.65 -17.36 0.07
N MET A 336 9.42 -16.94 -0.25
CA MET A 336 8.80 -15.73 0.29
C MET A 336 8.60 -15.83 1.81
N ILE A 337 8.08 -16.97 2.32
CA ILE A 337 7.93 -17.23 3.77
C ILE A 337 9.29 -17.12 4.47
N CYS A 338 10.33 -17.77 3.95
CA CYS A 338 11.68 -17.69 4.50
C CYS A 338 12.23 -16.25 4.51
N SER A 339 11.94 -15.48 3.46
CA SER A 339 12.33 -14.06 3.36
C SER A 339 11.63 -13.20 4.42
N ILE A 340 10.32 -13.41 4.63
CA ILE A 340 9.55 -12.74 5.69
C ILE A 340 10.15 -13.05 7.07
N VAL A 341 10.40 -14.32 7.38
CA VAL A 341 10.97 -14.69 8.70
C VAL A 341 12.36 -14.11 8.89
N LEU A 342 13.19 -14.04 7.83
CA LEU A 342 14.49 -13.39 7.89
C LEU A 342 14.37 -11.88 8.16
N ASN A 343 13.45 -11.19 7.50
CA ASN A 343 13.16 -9.78 7.74
C ASN A 343 12.65 -9.55 9.18
N ILE A 344 11.71 -10.37 9.66
CA ILE A 344 11.26 -10.34 11.06
C ILE A 344 12.42 -10.58 12.02
N TYR A 345 13.32 -11.52 11.74
CA TYR A 345 14.52 -11.72 12.55
C TYR A 345 15.41 -10.46 12.56
N HIS A 346 15.62 -9.82 11.41
CA HIS A 346 16.47 -8.63 11.33
C HIS A 346 15.96 -7.50 12.23
N PHE A 347 14.66 -7.22 12.19
CA PHE A 347 14.05 -6.08 12.89
C PHE A 347 13.51 -6.41 14.30
N LEU A 348 12.99 -7.62 14.50
CA LEU A 348 12.15 -7.98 15.66
C LEU A 348 12.69 -9.17 16.47
N LYS A 349 13.93 -9.61 16.24
CA LYS A 349 14.53 -10.79 16.93
C LYS A 349 14.38 -10.82 18.46
N ARG A 350 14.32 -9.66 19.12
CA ARG A 350 14.14 -9.58 20.58
C ARG A 350 12.77 -10.08 21.05
N PHE A 351 11.78 -10.05 20.17
CA PHE A 351 10.39 -10.36 20.48
C PHE A 351 9.94 -11.74 19.98
N ILE A 352 10.65 -12.35 19.02
CA ILE A 352 10.17 -13.52 18.27
C ILE A 352 10.93 -14.83 18.56
N ARG A 353 11.56 -14.95 19.74
CA ARG A 353 12.43 -16.10 20.07
C ARG A 353 11.70 -17.45 19.94
N LEU A 354 10.52 -17.58 20.54
CA LEU A 354 9.76 -18.83 20.51
C LEU A 354 9.25 -19.16 19.11
N GLN A 355 8.83 -18.14 18.36
CA GLN A 355 8.37 -18.26 16.99
C GLN A 355 9.49 -18.71 16.06
N LEU A 356 10.71 -18.19 16.26
CA LEU A 356 11.88 -18.59 15.49
C LEU A 356 12.25 -20.05 15.77
N GLU A 357 12.27 -20.47 17.04
CA GLU A 357 12.47 -21.88 17.42
C GLU A 357 11.45 -22.78 16.73
N ALA A 358 10.17 -22.42 16.80
CA ALA A 358 9.08 -23.17 16.16
C ALA A 358 9.25 -23.24 14.63
N PHE A 359 9.61 -22.13 13.98
CA PHE A 359 9.84 -22.08 12.54
C PHE A 359 11.01 -22.98 12.11
N PHE A 360 12.15 -22.91 12.81
CA PHE A 360 13.29 -23.80 12.50
C PHE A 360 12.93 -25.26 12.69
N ARG A 361 12.27 -25.60 13.80
CA ARG A 361 11.91 -26.97 14.16
C ARG A 361 10.88 -27.57 13.21
N PHE A 362 9.75 -26.88 13.03
CA PHE A 362 8.59 -27.45 12.36
C PHE A 362 8.60 -27.23 10.85
N VAL A 363 9.36 -26.23 10.36
CA VAL A 363 9.41 -25.87 8.95
C VAL A 363 10.79 -26.16 8.37
N ILE A 364 11.82 -25.35 8.68
CA ILE A 364 13.11 -25.40 7.98
C ILE A 364 13.76 -26.79 8.06
N LEU A 365 13.93 -27.35 9.25
CA LEU A 365 14.58 -28.65 9.44
C LEU A 365 13.74 -29.79 8.86
N ARG A 366 12.41 -29.67 8.88
CA ARG A 366 11.51 -30.65 8.29
C ARG A 366 11.61 -30.63 6.76
N VAL A 367 11.57 -29.45 6.15
CA VAL A 367 11.62 -29.28 4.69
C VAL A 367 13.00 -29.64 4.14
N ALA A 368 14.09 -29.29 4.84
CA ALA A 368 15.46 -29.65 4.47
C ALA A 368 15.74 -31.17 4.55
N SER A 369 14.89 -31.95 5.24
CA SER A 369 15.07 -33.39 5.39
C SER A 369 14.76 -34.16 4.09
N THR A 370 15.28 -35.39 3.99
CA THR A 370 15.25 -36.27 2.80
C THR A 370 13.84 -36.76 2.37
N GLY A 371 12.76 -36.23 2.96
CA GLY A 371 11.38 -36.55 2.59
C GLY A 371 10.71 -35.52 1.67
N SER A 372 11.31 -34.36 1.48
CA SER A 372 10.78 -33.27 0.64
C SER A 372 11.29 -33.32 -0.80
N SER A 373 10.65 -32.56 -1.70
CA SER A 373 11.18 -32.32 -3.04
C SER A 373 12.56 -31.65 -2.97
N VAL A 374 13.45 -32.00 -3.91
CA VAL A 374 14.81 -31.43 -4.02
C VAL A 374 14.77 -29.90 -4.09
N HIS A 375 13.83 -29.33 -4.86
CA HIS A 375 13.71 -27.86 -4.97
C HIS A 375 13.33 -27.19 -3.64
N LEU A 376 12.50 -27.85 -2.82
CA LEU A 376 12.16 -27.34 -1.48
C LEU A 376 13.33 -27.46 -0.51
N GLN A 377 14.11 -28.55 -0.62
CA GLN A 377 15.35 -28.70 0.17
C GLN A 377 16.37 -27.61 -0.19
N GLU A 378 16.56 -27.31 -1.48
CA GLU A 378 17.43 -26.21 -1.94
C GLU A 378 17.02 -24.88 -1.31
N VAL A 379 15.74 -24.52 -1.37
CA VAL A 379 15.23 -23.28 -0.77
C VAL A 379 15.39 -23.28 0.76
N ALA A 380 15.20 -24.42 1.44
CA ALA A 380 15.39 -24.52 2.89
C ALA A 380 16.87 -24.31 3.28
N VAL A 381 17.80 -24.90 2.52
CA VAL A 381 19.25 -24.73 2.73
C VAL A 381 19.66 -23.30 2.42
N GLU A 382 19.15 -22.69 1.36
CA GLU A 382 19.38 -21.27 1.05
C GLU A 382 18.89 -20.36 2.18
N ALA A 383 17.71 -20.63 2.75
CA ALA A 383 17.20 -19.91 3.92
C ALA A 383 18.15 -20.04 5.11
N ILE A 384 18.62 -21.24 5.45
CA ILE A 384 19.62 -21.47 6.50
C ILE A 384 20.88 -20.63 6.25
N ILE A 385 21.41 -20.64 5.02
CA ILE A 385 22.60 -19.86 4.64
C ILE A 385 22.35 -18.36 4.84
N ASN A 386 21.18 -17.85 4.44
CA ASN A 386 20.83 -16.45 4.59
C ASN A 386 20.78 -16.02 6.07
N PHE A 387 20.32 -16.89 6.97
CA PHE A 387 20.42 -16.67 8.41
C PHE A 387 21.87 -16.72 8.91
N LEU A 388 22.65 -17.74 8.52
CA LEU A 388 24.04 -17.89 8.93
C LEU A 388 24.94 -16.72 8.46
N ARG A 389 24.58 -16.05 7.37
CA ARG A 389 25.25 -14.83 6.89
C ARG A 389 24.95 -13.59 7.72
N GLN A 390 23.95 -13.62 8.60
CA GLN A 390 23.70 -12.51 9.52
C GLN A 390 24.78 -12.49 10.62
N PRO A 391 25.47 -11.36 10.84
CA PRO A 391 26.69 -11.32 11.67
C PRO A 391 26.56 -11.85 13.10
N SER A 392 25.37 -11.75 13.69
CA SER A 392 25.10 -12.15 15.08
C SER A 392 24.36 -13.48 15.21
N PHE A 393 23.87 -14.07 14.12
CA PHE A 393 22.92 -15.19 14.19
C PHE A 393 23.49 -16.43 14.88
N ILE A 394 24.71 -16.87 14.52
CA ILE A 394 25.31 -18.08 15.11
C ILE A 394 25.41 -17.96 16.63
N MET A 395 25.94 -16.83 17.12
CA MET A 395 26.10 -16.58 18.55
C MET A 395 24.75 -16.47 19.25
N GLU A 396 23.80 -15.74 18.65
CA GLU A 396 22.47 -15.57 19.21
C GLU A 396 21.71 -16.88 19.28
N VAL A 397 21.78 -17.74 18.26
CA VAL A 397 21.09 -19.03 18.28
C VAL A 397 21.70 -19.95 19.34
N TYR A 398 23.02 -20.03 19.42
CA TYR A 398 23.69 -20.86 20.43
C TYR A 398 23.32 -20.42 21.86
N VAL A 399 23.41 -19.11 22.15
CA VAL A 399 23.12 -18.59 23.50
C VAL A 399 21.63 -18.65 23.83
N ASN A 400 20.76 -18.34 22.87
CA ASN A 400 19.31 -18.24 23.10
C ASN A 400 18.57 -19.57 22.91
N TYR A 401 19.16 -20.62 22.37
CA TYR A 401 18.44 -21.90 22.22
C TYR A 401 19.24 -23.04 22.86
N ASP A 402 20.41 -23.36 22.33
CA ASP A 402 21.22 -24.51 22.78
C ASP A 402 21.71 -24.41 24.24
N CYS A 403 21.93 -23.19 24.73
CA CYS A 403 22.29 -22.97 26.15
C CYS A 403 21.07 -22.88 27.08
N HIS A 404 19.85 -22.88 26.56
CA HIS A 404 18.64 -22.72 27.37
C HIS A 404 18.01 -24.08 27.71
N PRO A 405 17.82 -24.43 29.01
CA PRO A 405 17.43 -25.79 29.41
C PRO A 405 16.10 -26.32 28.85
N THR A 406 15.21 -25.42 28.44
CA THR A 406 13.87 -25.77 27.93
C THR A 406 13.70 -25.57 26.43
N CYS A 407 14.71 -25.02 25.75
CA CYS A 407 14.69 -24.83 24.31
C CYS A 407 15.38 -26.00 23.63
N LEU A 408 15.09 -26.18 22.34
CA LEU A 408 15.84 -27.12 21.50
C LEU A 408 17.22 -26.58 21.12
N ASN A 409 18.13 -27.50 20.80
CA ASN A 409 19.46 -27.18 20.28
C ASN A 409 19.39 -26.82 18.79
N VAL A 410 18.80 -25.67 18.47
CA VAL A 410 18.58 -25.22 17.08
C VAL A 410 19.90 -25.14 16.31
N PHE A 411 20.98 -24.64 16.93
CA PHE A 411 22.28 -24.54 16.27
C PHE A 411 22.87 -25.93 15.99
N GLU A 412 22.85 -26.84 16.97
CA GLU A 412 23.29 -28.22 16.81
C GLU A 412 22.52 -28.95 15.69
N GLU A 413 21.19 -28.80 15.63
CA GLU A 413 20.35 -29.46 14.63
C GLU A 413 20.57 -28.90 13.22
N ILE A 414 20.80 -27.60 13.07
CA ILE A 414 21.25 -27.00 11.80
C ILE A 414 22.57 -27.63 11.36
N GLY A 415 23.56 -27.71 12.26
CA GLY A 415 24.87 -28.30 11.97
C GLY A 415 24.77 -29.76 11.51
N LYS A 416 24.00 -30.58 12.25
CA LYS A 416 23.75 -31.98 11.87
C LYS A 416 23.10 -32.11 10.49
N MET A 417 22.12 -31.24 10.20
CA MET A 417 21.44 -31.24 8.90
C MET A 417 22.40 -30.90 7.77
N LEU A 418 23.17 -29.82 7.89
CA LEU A 418 24.14 -29.40 6.88
C LEU A 418 25.22 -30.47 6.67
N CYS A 419 25.78 -31.05 7.73
CA CYS A 419 26.75 -32.14 7.61
C CYS A 419 26.19 -33.36 6.88
N LYS A 420 24.92 -33.73 7.13
CA LYS A 420 24.24 -34.83 6.44
C LYS A 420 24.04 -34.54 4.96
N LEU A 421 23.68 -33.30 4.61
CA LEU A 421 23.44 -32.88 3.24
C LEU A 421 24.73 -32.67 2.44
N ALA A 422 25.80 -32.21 3.08
CA ALA A 422 27.11 -31.99 2.45
C ALA A 422 27.89 -33.28 2.18
N PHE A 423 27.47 -34.42 2.75
CA PHE A 423 28.20 -35.68 2.61
C PHE A 423 28.23 -36.14 1.15
N PRO A 424 29.42 -36.27 0.51
CA PRO A 424 29.53 -36.65 -0.88
C PRO A 424 29.28 -38.15 -1.05
N GLY A 425 28.36 -38.50 -1.96
CA GLY A 425 28.13 -39.88 -2.39
C GLY A 425 29.07 -40.29 -3.55
N ALA A 426 28.88 -41.50 -4.09
CA ALA A 426 29.60 -41.99 -5.28
C ALA A 426 29.13 -41.38 -6.62
N VAL A 427 28.35 -40.29 -6.56
CA VAL A 427 27.63 -39.63 -7.66
C VAL A 427 28.15 -38.19 -7.78
N PRO A 428 28.07 -37.54 -8.95
CA PRO A 428 28.44 -36.12 -9.07
C PRO A 428 27.76 -35.25 -8.00
N LEU A 429 28.50 -34.25 -7.51
CA LEU A 429 28.02 -33.33 -6.48
C LEU A 429 26.72 -32.65 -6.93
N THR A 430 25.70 -32.71 -6.09
CA THR A 430 24.43 -32.01 -6.32
C THR A 430 24.54 -30.55 -5.86
N THR A 431 23.65 -29.68 -6.37
CA THR A 431 23.57 -28.28 -5.93
C THR A 431 23.40 -28.17 -4.42
N ILE A 432 22.54 -29.00 -3.81
CA ILE A 432 22.33 -29.05 -2.36
C ILE A 432 23.62 -29.38 -1.61
N GLN A 433 24.40 -30.36 -2.09
CA GLN A 433 25.68 -30.72 -1.47
C GLN A 433 26.67 -29.57 -1.50
N VAL A 434 26.71 -28.82 -2.61
CA VAL A 434 27.58 -27.64 -2.76
C VAL A 434 27.12 -26.48 -1.88
N GLN A 435 25.81 -26.28 -1.73
CA GLN A 435 25.27 -25.24 -0.85
C GLN A 435 25.47 -25.56 0.64
N ALA A 436 25.36 -26.83 1.01
CA ALA A 436 25.48 -27.27 2.41
C ALA A 436 26.92 -27.35 2.92
N PHE A 437 27.91 -27.50 2.02
CA PHE A 437 29.34 -27.49 2.33
C PHE A 437 29.84 -26.06 2.53
#